data_AF-X1A6Z3-F1
#
_entry.id   AF-X1A6Z3-F1
#
_cell.length_a   1.000
_cell.length_b   1.000
_cell.length_c   1.000
_cell.angle_alpha   90.00
_cell.angle_beta   90.00
_cell.angle_gamma   90.00
#
_symmetry.space_group_name_H-M   'P 1'
#
loop_
_entity.id
_entity.type
_entity.pdbx_description
1 polymer ?
#
loop_
_entity_poly.entity_id
_entity_poly.type
_entity_poly.pdbx_seq_one_letter_code
_entity_poly.pdbx_strand_id
1 'polypeptide(L)'
;NKVPRDLTEVGAQDKQFRSSVQLFGRVVNTDKAFSNIGNEQYFPGRKSFTVNQIEDLFDAFDVLQLKNSSGDIIPVTSPKSPYYAFFRSESNPFIAEFVTSQTTADQFGVVNLEYQNNGNTDYLRFENLNVLETKPTVSRLDIFWESSTTGLISVLNTAINAGSGGSAGVGNFTPALTEATSPGDVIVDNFFFTDLVGNPLSPNPTTVTLVRQYNNATGTDVTKFNLVDNGNGTYDITVQAGEYFYYGSNGTTYALEFNVDGGSPNFTRTISIGNVAPSITNTPTTIAATKGQVNILAPITGVNG
;
A
#
# COMPACT_ATOMS: atom_id res chain seq x y z
N ASN A 1 -30.19 19.49 -22.83
CA ASN A 1 -30.34 18.04 -22.57
C ASN A 1 -29.07 17.30 -22.92
N LYS A 2 -28.67 16.32 -22.10
CA LYS A 2 -27.52 15.45 -22.41
C LYS A 2 -27.76 14.60 -23.67
N VAL A 3 -29.04 14.31 -23.97
CA VAL A 3 -29.49 13.76 -25.27
C VAL A 3 -30.26 14.87 -25.99
N PRO A 4 -29.67 15.54 -27.00
CA PRO A 4 -30.32 16.61 -27.75
C PRO A 4 -31.30 16.06 -28.78
N ARG A 5 -32.35 16.82 -29.08
CA ARG A 5 -33.19 16.59 -30.26
C ARG A 5 -32.36 16.79 -31.53
N ASP A 6 -32.60 15.96 -32.54
CA ASP A 6 -32.00 16.19 -33.85
C ASP A 6 -32.62 17.46 -34.48
N LEU A 7 -31.78 18.38 -34.93
CA LEU A 7 -32.23 19.72 -35.37
C LEU A 7 -32.65 19.76 -36.84
N THR A 8 -32.47 18.67 -37.57
CA THR A 8 -32.78 18.62 -39.01
C THR A 8 -34.25 18.38 -39.32
N GLU A 9 -35.07 17.95 -38.35
CA GLU A 9 -36.37 17.34 -38.66
C GLU A 9 -37.54 17.74 -37.73
N VAL A 10 -37.37 18.67 -36.78
CA VAL A 10 -38.41 18.95 -35.78
C VAL A 10 -38.70 20.44 -35.57
N GLY A 11 -39.99 20.79 -35.60
CA GLY A 11 -40.52 22.10 -35.22
C GLY A 11 -40.57 22.30 -33.71
N ALA A 12 -40.76 23.54 -33.27
CA ALA A 12 -40.81 23.88 -31.83
C ALA A 12 -41.99 23.24 -31.07
N GLN A 13 -42.99 22.72 -31.78
CA GLN A 13 -44.21 22.11 -31.24
C GLN A 13 -44.24 20.59 -31.38
N ASP A 14 -43.23 19.98 -32.00
CA ASP A 14 -43.21 18.53 -32.19
C ASP A 14 -42.90 17.84 -30.86
N LYS A 15 -43.82 16.99 -30.43
CA LYS A 15 -43.75 16.21 -29.19
C LYS A 15 -42.96 14.90 -29.32
N GLN A 16 -42.78 14.44 -30.56
CA GLN A 16 -42.04 13.24 -30.91
C GLN A 16 -40.80 13.66 -31.71
N PHE A 17 -39.62 13.23 -31.29
CA PHE A 17 -38.36 13.58 -31.96
C PHE A 17 -37.32 12.48 -31.81
N ARG A 18 -36.33 12.47 -32.71
CA ARG A 18 -35.22 11.50 -32.67
C ARG A 18 -33.95 12.13 -32.10
N SER A 19 -32.99 11.30 -31.73
CA SER A 19 -31.64 11.75 -31.40
C SER A 19 -30.60 10.83 -32.02
N SER A 20 -29.72 11.40 -32.85
CA SER A 20 -28.58 10.72 -33.46
C SER A 20 -27.41 10.48 -32.50
N VAL A 21 -27.55 10.86 -31.22
CA VAL A 21 -26.51 10.66 -30.21
C VAL A 21 -26.36 9.19 -29.83
N GLN A 22 -25.11 8.73 -29.87
CA GLN A 22 -24.73 7.40 -29.39
C GLN A 22 -24.66 7.36 -27.86
N LEU A 23 -25.34 6.38 -27.28
CA LEU A 23 -25.39 6.10 -25.86
C LEU A 23 -24.62 4.83 -25.52
N PHE A 24 -23.87 4.87 -24.44
CA PHE A 24 -23.06 3.77 -23.94
C PHE A 24 -23.50 3.42 -22.52
N GLY A 25 -23.94 2.18 -22.30
CA GLY A 25 -24.34 1.73 -20.96
C GLY A 25 -23.15 1.73 -19.99
N ARG A 26 -23.42 2.03 -18.71
CA ARG A 26 -22.44 2.02 -17.62
C ARG A 26 -22.92 1.24 -16.42
N VAL A 27 -24.18 1.44 -16.06
CA VAL A 27 -24.83 0.75 -14.95
C VAL A 27 -26.15 0.24 -15.46
N VAL A 28 -26.43 -1.02 -15.17
CA VAL A 28 -27.68 -1.68 -15.53
C VAL A 28 -28.32 -2.22 -14.25
N ASN A 29 -29.64 -2.17 -14.20
CA ASN A 29 -30.35 -2.87 -13.14
C ASN A 29 -30.39 -4.37 -13.42
N THR A 30 -30.19 -5.18 -12.39
CA THR A 30 -30.17 -6.66 -12.47
C THR A 30 -31.41 -7.29 -11.84
N ASP A 31 -32.05 -6.55 -10.93
CA ASP A 31 -33.25 -6.97 -10.24
C ASP A 31 -34.32 -5.86 -10.31
N LYS A 32 -35.56 -6.29 -10.20
CA LYS A 32 -36.78 -5.47 -10.14
C LYS A 32 -37.00 -4.89 -8.74
N ALA A 33 -36.52 -5.55 -7.70
CA ALA A 33 -36.64 -5.07 -6.33
C ALA A 33 -35.67 -3.92 -6.04
N PHE A 34 -36.15 -2.89 -5.33
CA PHE A 34 -35.28 -1.81 -4.86
C PHE A 34 -34.27 -2.36 -3.85
N SER A 35 -32.99 -2.32 -4.20
CA SER A 35 -31.93 -2.93 -3.40
C SER A 35 -30.57 -2.30 -3.68
N ASN A 36 -29.70 -2.27 -2.67
CA ASN A 36 -28.31 -1.83 -2.81
C ASN A 36 -27.46 -2.79 -3.68
N ILE A 37 -27.95 -4.01 -3.95
CA ILE A 37 -27.33 -4.99 -4.85
C ILE A 37 -28.07 -5.16 -6.19
N GLY A 38 -29.14 -4.40 -6.43
CA GLY A 38 -29.97 -4.53 -7.63
C GLY A 38 -29.43 -3.83 -8.89
N ASN A 39 -28.17 -3.36 -8.82
CA ASN A 39 -27.46 -2.69 -9.91
C ASN A 39 -26.10 -3.32 -10.10
N GLU A 40 -25.64 -3.43 -11.34
CA GLU A 40 -24.29 -3.87 -11.65
C GLU A 40 -23.64 -2.98 -12.72
N GLN A 41 -22.31 -3.09 -12.83
CA GLN A 41 -21.58 -2.41 -13.87
C GLN A 41 -21.82 -3.11 -15.22
N TYR A 42 -22.27 -2.32 -16.20
CA TYR A 42 -22.48 -2.79 -17.57
C TYR A 42 -21.24 -2.51 -18.42
N PHE A 43 -20.73 -3.55 -19.09
CA PHE A 43 -19.54 -3.47 -19.93
C PHE A 43 -19.92 -3.60 -21.41
N PRO A 44 -20.27 -2.50 -22.10
CA PRO A 44 -20.75 -2.53 -23.48
C PRO A 44 -19.68 -2.91 -24.52
N GLY A 45 -18.41 -3.03 -24.12
CA GLY A 45 -17.28 -3.11 -25.04
C GLY A 45 -17.27 -1.90 -25.98
N ARG A 46 -17.49 -2.14 -27.28
CA ARG A 46 -17.60 -1.10 -28.32
C ARG A 46 -19.04 -0.86 -28.80
N LYS A 47 -20.03 -1.49 -28.18
CA LYS A 47 -21.43 -1.37 -28.59
C LYS A 47 -22.03 -0.08 -28.06
N SER A 48 -22.82 0.57 -28.90
CA SER A 48 -23.56 1.78 -28.56
C SER A 48 -25.01 1.61 -28.97
N PHE A 49 -25.92 2.24 -28.25
CA PHE A 49 -27.32 2.37 -28.62
C PHE A 49 -27.56 3.72 -29.27
N THR A 50 -28.53 3.79 -30.18
CA THR A 50 -29.01 5.04 -30.78
C THR A 50 -30.47 5.21 -30.38
N VAL A 51 -30.87 6.43 -30.07
CA VAL A 51 -32.24 6.72 -29.66
C VAL A 51 -33.12 6.86 -30.89
N ASN A 52 -34.07 5.94 -31.05
CA ASN A 52 -34.98 5.91 -32.19
C ASN A 52 -36.06 6.98 -32.07
N GLN A 53 -36.57 7.20 -30.86
CA GLN A 53 -37.68 8.09 -30.58
C GLN A 53 -37.61 8.59 -29.14
N ILE A 54 -37.95 9.86 -28.95
CA ILE A 54 -38.16 10.50 -27.67
C ILE A 54 -39.53 11.16 -27.73
N GLU A 55 -40.38 10.83 -26.76
CA GLU A 55 -41.76 11.33 -26.67
C GLU A 55 -42.22 11.26 -25.22
N ASP A 56 -43.29 11.99 -24.89
CA ASP A 56 -43.96 11.92 -23.61
C ASP A 56 -44.55 10.52 -23.38
N LEU A 57 -44.44 9.99 -22.15
CA LEU A 57 -44.93 8.66 -21.76
C LEU A 57 -46.38 8.40 -22.17
N PHE A 58 -47.26 9.40 -22.04
CA PHE A 58 -48.70 9.24 -22.25
C PHE A 58 -49.05 9.09 -23.72
N ASP A 59 -48.41 9.91 -24.57
CA ASP A 59 -48.61 9.92 -26.01
C ASP A 59 -47.91 8.70 -26.64
N ALA A 60 -46.72 8.31 -26.14
CA ALA A 60 -45.96 7.16 -26.65
C ALA A 60 -46.66 5.80 -26.48
N PHE A 61 -47.46 5.64 -25.42
CA PHE A 61 -48.10 4.37 -25.08
C PHE A 61 -49.63 4.42 -25.00
N ASP A 62 -50.25 5.55 -25.36
CA ASP A 62 -51.70 5.74 -25.27
C ASP A 62 -52.29 5.32 -23.90
N VAL A 63 -51.63 5.75 -22.81
CA VAL A 63 -51.88 5.18 -21.46
C VAL A 63 -53.34 5.31 -20.98
N LEU A 64 -54.09 6.26 -21.53
CA LEU A 64 -55.51 6.48 -21.23
C LEU A 64 -56.44 5.42 -21.86
N GLN A 65 -55.95 4.64 -22.84
CA GLN A 65 -56.70 3.56 -23.46
C GLN A 65 -56.61 2.25 -22.65
N LEU A 66 -55.67 2.14 -21.71
CA LEU A 66 -55.53 0.99 -20.84
C LEU A 66 -56.67 0.96 -19.80
N LYS A 67 -57.56 -0.03 -19.91
CA LYS A 67 -58.75 -0.16 -19.07
C LYS A 67 -58.80 -1.49 -18.34
N ASN A 68 -59.42 -1.48 -17.16
CA ASN A 68 -59.73 -2.70 -16.42
C ASN A 68 -60.92 -3.44 -17.06
N SER A 69 -61.25 -4.62 -16.54
CA SER A 69 -62.39 -5.42 -17.02
C SER A 69 -63.76 -4.74 -16.85
N SER A 70 -63.85 -3.71 -16.00
CA SER A 70 -65.05 -2.89 -15.79
C SER A 70 -65.14 -1.70 -16.74
N GLY A 71 -64.11 -1.45 -17.56
CA GLY A 71 -64.05 -0.32 -18.50
C GLY A 71 -63.45 0.97 -17.94
N ASP A 72 -63.03 0.99 -16.67
CA ASP A 72 -62.35 2.15 -16.07
C ASP A 72 -60.88 2.20 -16.49
N ILE A 73 -60.36 3.42 -16.69
CA ILE A 73 -58.96 3.64 -17.03
C ILE A 73 -58.07 3.21 -15.85
N ILE A 74 -57.03 2.43 -16.14
CA ILE A 74 -56.01 2.05 -15.15
C ILE A 74 -54.96 3.17 -15.09
N PRO A 75 -54.83 3.91 -13.97
CA PRO A 75 -53.83 4.98 -13.88
C PRO A 75 -52.40 4.45 -13.99
N VAL A 76 -51.49 5.24 -14.57
CA VAL A 76 -50.04 4.92 -14.68
C VAL A 76 -49.33 4.75 -13.32
N THR A 77 -49.96 5.21 -12.24
CA THR A 77 -49.48 5.07 -10.86
C THR A 77 -50.02 3.81 -10.17
N SER A 78 -50.90 3.06 -10.83
CA SER A 78 -51.45 1.81 -10.30
C SER A 78 -50.48 0.66 -10.54
N PRO A 79 -50.26 -0.26 -9.58
CA PRO A 79 -49.48 -1.47 -9.82
C PRO A 79 -50.11 -2.38 -10.89
N LYS A 80 -51.38 -2.16 -11.28
CA LYS A 80 -52.02 -2.88 -12.39
C LYS A 80 -51.63 -2.35 -13.77
N SER A 81 -50.83 -1.28 -13.83
CA SER A 81 -50.35 -0.68 -15.08
C SER A 81 -48.91 -1.13 -15.38
N PRO A 82 -48.60 -1.55 -16.62
CA PRO A 82 -47.22 -1.84 -17.02
C PRO A 82 -46.31 -0.61 -16.93
N TYR A 83 -46.90 0.59 -17.01
CA TYR A 83 -46.20 1.88 -16.94
C TYR A 83 -45.83 2.30 -15.52
N TYR A 84 -46.26 1.52 -14.51
CA TYR A 84 -45.93 1.74 -13.10
C TYR A 84 -44.43 1.68 -12.79
N ALA A 85 -43.65 1.04 -13.68
CA ALA A 85 -42.19 0.97 -13.57
C ALA A 85 -41.48 2.28 -13.89
N PHE A 86 -42.11 3.22 -14.60
CA PHE A 86 -41.48 4.50 -14.91
C PHE A 86 -41.41 5.39 -13.68
N PHE A 87 -40.22 5.93 -13.40
CA PHE A 87 -40.04 6.84 -12.28
C PHE A 87 -40.85 8.12 -12.48
N ARG A 88 -41.73 8.43 -11.53
CA ARG A 88 -42.66 9.59 -11.57
C ARG A 88 -43.51 9.61 -12.84
N SER A 89 -44.11 8.47 -13.21
CA SER A 89 -44.98 8.34 -14.39
C SER A 89 -46.14 9.35 -14.42
N GLU A 90 -46.64 9.77 -13.24
CA GLU A 90 -47.68 10.79 -13.10
C GLU A 90 -47.31 12.16 -13.66
N SER A 91 -46.01 12.46 -13.78
CA SER A 91 -45.51 13.72 -14.31
C SER A 91 -45.42 13.73 -15.84
N ASN A 92 -45.83 12.64 -16.51
CA ASN A 92 -45.70 12.45 -17.95
C ASN A 92 -44.28 12.76 -18.47
N PRO A 93 -43.26 12.00 -18.04
CA PRO A 93 -41.88 12.28 -18.44
C PRO A 93 -41.64 11.96 -19.91
N PHE A 94 -40.68 12.66 -20.54
CA PHE A 94 -40.10 12.22 -21.80
C PHE A 94 -39.36 10.91 -21.61
N ILE A 95 -39.70 9.91 -22.41
CA ILE A 95 -39.04 8.61 -22.47
C ILE A 95 -38.29 8.46 -23.79
N ALA A 96 -37.23 7.67 -23.78
CA ALA A 96 -36.45 7.35 -24.97
C ALA A 96 -36.61 5.87 -25.33
N GLU A 97 -36.94 5.60 -26.58
CA GLU A 97 -36.98 4.25 -27.13
C GLU A 97 -35.71 3.96 -27.92
N PHE A 98 -35.09 2.82 -27.65
CA PHE A 98 -33.94 2.32 -28.38
C PHE A 98 -33.89 0.80 -28.35
N VAL A 99 -33.27 0.21 -29.37
CA VAL A 99 -33.07 -1.24 -29.46
C VAL A 99 -31.75 -1.61 -28.78
N THR A 100 -31.79 -2.63 -27.92
CA THR A 100 -30.60 -3.11 -27.20
C THR A 100 -29.85 -4.19 -28.00
N SER A 101 -30.20 -5.47 -27.82
CA SER A 101 -29.61 -6.60 -28.54
C SER A 101 -30.54 -7.81 -28.57
N GLN A 102 -30.41 -8.64 -29.59
CA GLN A 102 -31.03 -9.98 -29.64
C GLN A 102 -30.23 -11.02 -28.84
N THR A 103 -28.95 -10.75 -28.56
CA THR A 103 -28.10 -11.61 -27.74
C THR A 103 -28.30 -11.25 -26.27
N THR A 104 -28.70 -12.22 -25.45
CA THR A 104 -29.02 -12.03 -24.01
C THR A 104 -27.88 -11.36 -23.24
N ALA A 105 -26.62 -11.70 -23.54
CA ALA A 105 -25.46 -11.12 -22.85
C ALA A 105 -25.22 -9.62 -23.14
N ASP A 106 -25.84 -9.08 -24.19
CA ASP A 106 -25.69 -7.68 -24.61
C ASP A 106 -26.99 -6.87 -24.44
N GLN A 107 -28.00 -7.46 -23.81
CA GLN A 107 -29.23 -6.75 -23.49
C GLN A 107 -28.98 -5.76 -22.36
N PHE A 108 -29.72 -4.65 -22.39
CA PHE A 108 -29.63 -3.60 -21.39
C PHE A 108 -30.99 -3.39 -20.73
N GLY A 109 -31.00 -3.43 -19.40
CA GLY A 109 -32.18 -3.32 -18.56
C GLY A 109 -32.87 -4.67 -18.32
N VAL A 110 -33.90 -4.63 -17.46
CA VAL A 110 -34.76 -5.79 -17.16
C VAL A 110 -36.15 -5.60 -17.76
N VAL A 111 -36.77 -6.70 -18.20
CA VAL A 111 -38.14 -6.68 -18.69
C VAL A 111 -39.12 -6.63 -17.53
N ASN A 112 -40.02 -5.64 -17.51
CA ASN A 112 -41.12 -5.61 -16.57
C ASN A 112 -42.20 -6.60 -16.99
N LEU A 113 -42.38 -7.65 -16.19
CA LEU A 113 -43.35 -8.72 -16.42
C LEU A 113 -44.34 -8.68 -15.26
N GLU A 114 -45.60 -8.93 -15.57
CA GLU A 114 -46.64 -9.10 -14.56
C GLU A 114 -46.32 -10.29 -13.63
N TYR A 115 -46.76 -10.20 -12.38
CA TYR A 115 -46.69 -11.28 -11.41
C TYR A 115 -48.00 -11.41 -10.64
N GLN A 116 -48.26 -12.60 -10.11
CA GLN A 116 -49.46 -12.87 -9.32
C GLN A 116 -49.27 -12.37 -7.88
N ASN A 117 -50.12 -11.44 -7.46
CA ASN A 117 -50.18 -10.90 -6.10
C ASN A 117 -51.59 -11.11 -5.55
N ASN A 118 -51.75 -12.11 -4.66
CA ASN A 118 -53.03 -12.42 -4.00
C ASN A 118 -54.23 -12.48 -4.96
N GLY A 119 -54.07 -13.09 -6.13
CA GLY A 119 -55.12 -13.22 -7.15
C GLY A 119 -55.29 -12.02 -8.09
N ASN A 120 -54.41 -11.01 -8.01
CA ASN A 120 -54.28 -9.94 -9.01
C ASN A 120 -53.01 -10.13 -9.85
N THR A 121 -53.02 -9.63 -11.08
CA THR A 121 -51.82 -9.44 -11.89
C THR A 121 -51.30 -8.01 -11.70
N ASP A 122 -50.13 -7.91 -11.05
CA ASP A 122 -49.49 -6.63 -10.74
C ASP A 122 -48.12 -6.51 -11.42
N TYR A 123 -47.65 -5.29 -11.57
CA TYR A 123 -46.32 -4.90 -12.02
C TYR A 123 -45.53 -4.30 -10.87
N LEU A 124 -44.21 -4.42 -10.95
CA LEU A 124 -43.30 -3.83 -9.96
C LEU A 124 -42.83 -2.45 -10.41
N ARG A 125 -42.62 -1.56 -9.44
CA ARG A 125 -41.93 -0.30 -9.63
C ARG A 125 -40.44 -0.52 -9.43
N PHE A 126 -39.63 -0.11 -10.40
CA PHE A 126 -38.17 -0.21 -10.32
C PHE A 126 -37.60 1.12 -9.84
N GLU A 127 -36.85 1.09 -8.75
CA GLU A 127 -36.14 2.28 -8.24
C GLU A 127 -34.62 2.11 -8.34
N ASN A 128 -34.19 1.11 -9.11
CA ASN A 128 -32.81 0.82 -9.44
C ASN A 128 -32.35 1.69 -10.61
N LEU A 129 -31.03 1.87 -10.73
CA LEU A 129 -30.41 2.82 -11.65
C LEU A 129 -30.05 2.16 -12.98
N ASN A 130 -30.45 2.84 -14.05
CA ASN A 130 -29.92 2.60 -15.39
C ASN A 130 -29.19 3.85 -15.85
N VAL A 131 -27.89 3.71 -16.15
CA VAL A 131 -27.03 4.84 -16.51
C VAL A 131 -26.44 4.61 -17.89
N LEU A 132 -26.71 5.56 -18.76
CA LEU A 132 -26.17 5.67 -20.11
C LEU A 132 -25.38 6.98 -20.22
N GLU A 133 -24.22 6.92 -20.87
CA GLU A 133 -23.38 8.07 -21.16
C GLU A 133 -23.34 8.35 -22.66
N THR A 134 -23.17 9.62 -23.02
CA THR A 134 -22.88 9.99 -24.41
C THR A 134 -21.42 9.71 -24.74
N LYS A 135 -21.08 9.71 -26.04
CA LYS A 135 -19.68 9.67 -26.49
C LYS A 135 -18.83 10.71 -25.73
N PRO A 136 -17.61 10.35 -25.28
CA PRO A 136 -16.72 11.31 -24.67
C PRO A 136 -16.43 12.45 -25.64
N THR A 137 -16.50 13.68 -25.14
CA THR A 137 -16.06 14.87 -25.87
C THR A 137 -14.60 15.12 -25.55
N VAL A 138 -13.78 15.32 -26.58
CA VAL A 138 -12.40 15.75 -26.36
C VAL A 138 -12.44 17.16 -25.80
N SER A 139 -11.97 17.30 -24.55
CA SER A 139 -11.78 18.61 -23.95
C SER A 139 -10.64 19.33 -24.68
N ARG A 140 -10.82 20.60 -24.99
CA ARG A 140 -9.74 21.50 -25.46
C ARG A 140 -8.92 22.08 -24.29
N LEU A 141 -9.27 21.71 -23.06
CA LEU A 141 -8.47 22.01 -21.89
C LEU A 141 -7.34 20.98 -21.82
N ASP A 142 -6.13 21.46 -22.06
CA ASP A 142 -4.92 20.71 -21.71
C ASP A 142 -4.82 20.68 -20.19
N ILE A 143 -5.18 19.54 -19.60
CA ILE A 143 -4.97 19.29 -18.18
C ILE A 143 -3.49 18.97 -18.01
N PHE A 144 -2.70 19.98 -17.65
CA PHE A 144 -1.36 19.76 -17.12
C PHE A 144 -1.50 19.13 -15.74
N TRP A 145 -1.43 17.81 -15.67
CA TRP A 145 -1.05 17.14 -14.45
C TRP A 145 0.45 16.94 -14.54
N GLU A 146 1.19 17.63 -13.67
CA GLU A 146 2.58 17.28 -13.44
C GLU A 146 2.57 15.88 -12.83
N SER A 147 2.86 14.87 -13.65
CA SER A 147 3.29 13.60 -13.12
C SER A 147 4.54 13.92 -12.33
N SER A 148 4.51 13.78 -11.00
CA SER A 148 5.75 13.85 -10.22
C SER A 148 6.74 12.94 -10.92
N THR A 149 7.94 13.45 -11.20
CA THR A 149 9.03 12.77 -11.93
C THR A 149 9.58 11.55 -11.19
N THR A 150 8.77 10.89 -10.38
CA THR A 150 9.03 9.60 -9.78
C THR A 150 8.78 8.56 -10.87
N GLY A 151 9.83 7.81 -11.22
CA GLY A 151 9.77 6.78 -12.26
C GLY A 151 8.72 5.70 -11.97
N LEU A 152 8.54 4.77 -12.91
CA LEU A 152 7.59 3.67 -12.77
C LEU A 152 7.87 2.85 -11.50
N ILE A 153 6.82 2.47 -10.76
CA ILE A 153 6.92 1.55 -9.61
C ILE A 153 7.56 0.22 -10.04
N SER A 154 7.39 -0.20 -11.30
CA SER A 154 8.06 -1.38 -11.84
C SER A 154 9.58 -1.23 -11.93
N VAL A 155 10.08 -0.03 -12.24
CA VAL A 155 11.52 0.26 -12.23
C VAL A 155 12.03 0.26 -10.78
N LEU A 156 11.26 0.80 -9.83
CA LEU A 156 11.59 0.72 -8.41
C LEU A 156 11.65 -0.74 -7.94
N ASN A 157 10.64 -1.55 -8.26
CA ASN A 157 10.60 -2.96 -7.89
C ASN A 157 11.72 -3.77 -8.57
N THR A 158 12.07 -3.42 -9.81
CA THR A 158 13.21 -4.02 -10.51
C THR A 158 14.52 -3.63 -9.84
N ALA A 159 14.71 -2.37 -9.44
CA ALA A 159 15.90 -1.91 -8.74
C ALA A 159 16.02 -2.49 -7.32
N ILE A 160 14.89 -2.66 -6.61
CA ILE A 160 14.82 -3.33 -5.31
C ILE A 160 15.20 -4.81 -5.47
N ASN A 161 14.62 -5.50 -6.46
CA ASN A 161 14.88 -6.92 -6.70
C ASN A 161 16.27 -7.19 -7.28
N ALA A 162 16.82 -6.25 -8.06
CA ALA A 162 18.18 -6.34 -8.58
C ALA A 162 19.24 -6.12 -7.48
N GLY A 163 18.83 -5.64 -6.30
CA GLY A 163 19.73 -5.19 -5.25
C GLY A 163 20.51 -3.97 -5.75
N SER A 164 20.24 -2.78 -5.23
CA SER A 164 21.23 -1.72 -5.38
C SER A 164 22.54 -2.27 -4.78
N GLY A 165 23.66 -2.24 -5.51
CA GLY A 165 24.96 -2.71 -5.00
C GLY A 165 25.47 -1.96 -3.77
N GLY A 166 24.66 -1.09 -3.16
CA GLY A 166 24.90 -0.54 -1.85
C GLY A 166 24.63 -1.57 -0.75
N SER A 167 25.51 -1.58 0.24
CA SER A 167 25.27 -2.22 1.54
C SER A 167 23.90 -1.80 2.08
N ALA A 168 23.14 -2.76 2.61
CA ALA A 168 21.90 -2.56 3.36
C ALA A 168 21.96 -3.17 4.77
N GLY A 169 22.98 -3.96 5.08
CA GLY A 169 23.14 -4.60 6.37
C GLY A 169 24.58 -5.02 6.68
N VAL A 170 24.76 -5.63 7.85
CA VAL A 170 26.04 -6.20 8.30
C VAL A 170 25.77 -7.60 8.83
N GLY A 171 26.48 -8.59 8.28
CA GLY A 171 26.48 -9.98 8.71
C GLY A 171 27.68 -10.28 9.62
N ASN A 172 27.52 -11.31 10.47
CA ASN A 172 28.56 -11.79 11.39
C ASN A 172 29.15 -10.74 12.34
N PHE A 173 28.38 -9.72 12.72
CA PHE A 173 28.82 -8.70 13.68
C PHE A 173 28.56 -9.18 15.12
N THR A 174 29.51 -9.91 15.69
CA THR A 174 29.43 -10.45 17.07
C THR A 174 30.56 -9.89 17.94
N PRO A 175 30.36 -8.74 18.61
CA PRO A 175 31.40 -8.12 19.41
C PRO A 175 31.67 -8.87 20.72
N ALA A 176 32.94 -9.09 21.03
CA ALA A 176 33.45 -9.66 22.27
C ALA A 176 34.43 -8.67 22.93
N LEU A 177 33.90 -7.62 23.55
CA LEU A 177 34.68 -6.62 24.28
C LEU A 177 34.51 -6.84 25.79
N THR A 178 35.61 -6.91 26.52
CA THR A 178 35.63 -7.06 27.99
C THR A 178 36.70 -6.17 28.62
N GLU A 179 36.72 -6.04 29.94
CA GLU A 179 37.80 -5.33 30.66
C GLU A 179 39.17 -5.99 30.47
N ALA A 180 39.20 -7.31 30.29
CA ALA A 180 40.41 -8.08 30.02
C ALA A 180 40.96 -7.88 28.59
N THR A 181 40.19 -7.24 27.71
CA THR A 181 40.60 -7.04 26.32
C THR A 181 41.79 -6.08 26.28
N SER A 182 42.89 -6.54 25.68
CA SER A 182 44.14 -5.81 25.58
C SER A 182 44.19 -4.95 24.31
N PRO A 183 45.02 -3.89 24.29
CA PRO A 183 45.26 -3.14 23.05
C PRO A 183 45.75 -4.05 21.93
N GLY A 184 45.13 -3.94 20.75
CA GLY A 184 45.43 -4.77 19.57
C GLY A 184 44.60 -6.05 19.44
N ASP A 185 43.85 -6.45 20.48
CA ASP A 185 42.96 -7.61 20.37
C ASP A 185 41.85 -7.39 19.35
N VAL A 186 41.52 -8.44 18.59
CA VAL A 186 40.38 -8.48 17.68
C VAL A 186 39.11 -8.72 18.51
N ILE A 187 38.18 -7.77 18.47
CA ILE A 187 36.92 -7.83 19.23
C ILE A 187 35.73 -8.18 18.35
N VAL A 188 35.84 -7.97 17.04
CA VAL A 188 34.88 -8.45 16.04
C VAL A 188 35.72 -9.05 14.92
N ASP A 189 35.48 -10.32 14.61
CA ASP A 189 36.24 -11.08 13.64
C ASP A 189 35.39 -11.40 12.40
N ASN A 190 35.94 -11.17 11.22
CA ASN A 190 35.39 -11.54 9.92
C ASN A 190 33.92 -11.11 9.70
N PHE A 191 33.56 -9.88 10.05
CA PHE A 191 32.25 -9.33 9.71
C PHE A 191 32.22 -8.85 8.25
N PHE A 192 31.03 -8.82 7.63
CA PHE A 192 30.88 -8.40 6.24
C PHE A 192 29.59 -7.60 6.04
N PHE A 193 29.52 -6.85 4.94
CA PHE A 193 28.32 -6.09 4.58
C PHE A 193 27.41 -6.91 3.67
N THR A 194 26.10 -6.72 3.82
CA THR A 194 25.08 -7.48 3.08
C THR A 194 24.22 -6.59 2.19
N ASP A 195 23.66 -7.18 1.12
CA ASP A 195 22.62 -6.56 0.30
C ASP A 195 21.26 -6.47 1.05
N LEU A 196 20.23 -5.94 0.38
CA LEU A 196 18.87 -5.81 0.93
C LEU A 196 18.21 -7.15 1.25
N VAL A 197 18.75 -8.26 0.77
CA VAL A 197 18.20 -9.62 0.92
C VAL A 197 19.02 -10.41 1.97
N GLY A 198 20.09 -9.83 2.51
CA GLY A 198 20.94 -10.42 3.55
C GLY A 198 22.10 -11.27 3.03
N ASN A 199 22.38 -11.27 1.73
CA ASN A 199 23.56 -11.96 1.17
C ASN A 199 24.80 -11.06 1.25
N PRO A 200 26.03 -11.62 1.36
CA PRO A 200 27.25 -10.82 1.23
C PRO A 200 27.29 -10.01 -0.06
N LEU A 201 27.79 -8.78 0.00
CA LEU A 201 27.92 -7.93 -1.19
C LEU A 201 28.83 -8.57 -2.24
N SER A 202 28.37 -8.59 -3.49
CA SER A 202 29.12 -9.08 -4.64
C SER A 202 28.96 -8.11 -5.81
N PRO A 203 30.03 -7.46 -6.30
CA PRO A 203 31.42 -7.60 -5.86
C PRO A 203 31.65 -7.06 -4.43
N ASN A 204 32.77 -7.48 -3.82
CA ASN A 204 33.19 -6.97 -2.51
C ASN A 204 33.32 -5.43 -2.55
N PRO A 205 33.03 -4.73 -1.44
CA PRO A 205 33.17 -3.28 -1.36
C PRO A 205 34.58 -2.82 -1.71
N THR A 206 34.70 -1.69 -2.41
CA THR A 206 36.01 -1.13 -2.76
C THR A 206 36.61 -0.25 -1.67
N THR A 207 35.76 0.41 -0.88
CA THR A 207 36.15 1.31 0.19
C THR A 207 35.20 1.13 1.38
N VAL A 208 35.76 0.80 2.55
CA VAL A 208 35.03 0.82 3.82
C VAL A 208 35.80 1.67 4.81
N THR A 209 35.12 2.61 5.44
CA THR A 209 35.72 3.51 6.42
C THR A 209 34.92 3.54 7.71
N LEU A 210 35.61 3.49 8.84
CA LEU A 210 35.02 3.82 10.14
C LEU A 210 35.01 5.35 10.25
N VAL A 211 33.85 5.96 10.00
CA VAL A 211 33.72 7.43 9.91
C VAL A 211 33.56 8.09 11.26
N ARG A 212 32.97 7.37 12.22
CA ARG A 212 32.74 7.91 13.56
C ARG A 212 32.68 6.79 14.60
N GLN A 213 33.19 7.08 15.78
CA GLN A 213 33.05 6.25 16.96
C GLN A 213 32.69 7.16 18.13
N TYR A 214 31.69 6.77 18.93
CA TYR A 214 31.22 7.58 20.06
C TYR A 214 30.66 6.71 21.19
N ASN A 215 30.62 7.28 22.39
CA ASN A 215 29.90 6.70 23.51
C ASN A 215 28.39 6.78 23.25
N ASN A 216 27.72 5.63 23.19
CA ASN A 216 26.31 5.55 22.81
C ASN A 216 25.35 6.23 23.81
N ALA A 217 25.76 6.39 25.07
CA ALA A 217 24.95 7.05 26.09
C ALA A 217 25.14 8.58 26.09
N THR A 218 26.36 9.07 25.86
CA THR A 218 26.66 10.51 25.94
C THR A 218 26.73 11.21 24.58
N GLY A 219 26.83 10.45 23.48
CA GLY A 219 27.06 10.98 22.14
C GLY A 219 28.46 11.57 21.92
N THR A 220 29.36 11.43 22.90
CA THR A 220 30.71 11.99 22.85
C THR A 220 31.61 11.14 21.96
N ASP A 221 32.29 11.76 21.01
CA ASP A 221 33.23 11.08 20.13
C ASP A 221 34.41 10.49 20.91
N VAL A 222 34.84 9.30 20.52
CA VAL A 222 35.97 8.57 21.12
C VAL A 222 36.86 8.02 20.01
N THR A 223 38.11 7.71 20.33
CA THR A 223 39.02 7.05 19.39
C THR A 223 39.58 5.80 20.04
N LYS A 224 38.85 4.68 19.95
CA LYS A 224 39.12 3.44 20.71
C LYS A 224 39.27 2.19 19.85
N PHE A 225 38.81 2.23 18.61
CA PHE A 225 38.75 1.08 17.73
C PHE A 225 39.36 1.40 16.36
N ASN A 226 40.00 0.38 15.76
CA ASN A 226 40.48 0.42 14.39
C ASN A 226 39.69 -0.59 13.55
N LEU A 227 39.37 -0.18 12.31
CA LEU A 227 38.86 -1.06 11.27
C LEU A 227 40.03 -1.66 10.49
N VAL A 228 40.05 -2.98 10.34
CA VAL A 228 41.04 -3.71 9.54
C VAL A 228 40.33 -4.38 8.37
N ASP A 229 40.87 -4.24 7.16
CA ASP A 229 40.38 -4.91 5.95
C ASP A 229 41.22 -6.16 5.68
N ASN A 230 40.56 -7.32 5.59
CA ASN A 230 41.20 -8.61 5.39
C ASN A 230 41.50 -8.91 3.90
N GLY A 231 41.09 -8.03 2.99
CA GLY A 231 41.33 -8.14 1.54
C GLY A 231 40.48 -9.19 0.82
N ASN A 232 39.53 -9.80 1.51
CA ASN A 232 38.62 -10.82 1.00
C ASN A 232 37.13 -10.39 1.08
N GLY A 233 36.86 -9.12 1.39
CA GLY A 233 35.50 -8.59 1.61
C GLY A 233 34.98 -8.74 3.04
N THR A 234 35.83 -9.21 3.95
CA THR A 234 35.56 -9.23 5.40
C THR A 234 36.45 -8.24 6.13
N TYR A 235 35.99 -7.84 7.30
CA TYR A 235 36.62 -6.81 8.11
C TYR A 235 36.67 -7.25 9.57
N ASP A 236 37.66 -6.70 10.28
CA ASP A 236 37.82 -6.90 11.71
C ASP A 236 37.78 -5.56 12.44
N ILE A 237 37.33 -5.60 13.71
CA ILE A 237 37.47 -4.48 14.63
C ILE A 237 38.52 -4.86 15.68
N THR A 238 39.54 -4.02 15.81
CA THR A 238 40.60 -4.18 16.82
C THR A 238 40.59 -3.03 17.81
N VAL A 239 41.08 -3.28 19.02
CA VAL A 239 41.29 -2.21 20.01
C VAL A 239 42.49 -1.36 19.61
N GLN A 240 42.32 -0.04 19.64
CA GLN A 240 43.40 0.90 19.35
C GLN A 240 44.54 0.80 20.37
N ALA A 241 45.78 1.00 19.91
CA ALA A 241 46.95 0.94 20.76
C ALA A 241 46.85 1.92 21.95
N GLY A 242 47.10 1.42 23.16
CA GLY A 242 47.05 2.20 24.40
C GLY A 242 45.65 2.36 25.02
N GLU A 243 44.61 1.81 24.41
CA GLU A 243 43.24 1.91 24.90
C GLU A 243 42.87 0.73 25.80
N TYR A 244 42.32 1.05 26.97
CA TYR A 244 41.80 0.09 27.94
C TYR A 244 40.35 0.41 28.27
N PHE A 245 39.63 -0.60 28.78
CA PHE A 245 38.21 -0.53 29.04
C PHE A 245 37.92 -0.80 30.51
N TYR A 246 36.87 -0.14 31.03
CA TYR A 246 36.43 -0.30 32.41
C TYR A 246 34.91 -0.52 32.41
N TYR A 247 34.48 -1.55 33.15
CA TYR A 247 33.09 -1.87 33.36
C TYR A 247 32.60 -1.20 34.65
N GLY A 248 32.01 -0.02 34.49
CA GLY A 248 31.27 0.64 35.58
C GLY A 248 29.91 -0.01 35.83
N SER A 249 29.12 0.59 36.72
CA SER A 249 27.86 0.04 37.24
C SER A 249 26.82 -0.41 36.20
N ASN A 250 26.88 0.09 34.96
CA ASN A 250 25.94 -0.25 33.88
C ASN A 250 26.62 -0.73 32.59
N GLY A 251 27.95 -0.86 32.56
CA GLY A 251 28.73 -1.11 31.34
C GLY A 251 28.67 0.05 30.33
N THR A 252 29.80 0.39 29.70
CA THR A 252 29.78 1.40 28.62
C THR A 252 29.44 0.73 27.30
N THR A 253 28.60 1.38 26.48
CA THR A 253 28.32 0.96 25.10
C THR A 253 28.88 2.01 24.14
N TYR A 254 29.56 1.56 23.09
CA TYR A 254 30.10 2.38 22.01
C TYR A 254 29.33 2.12 20.73
N ALA A 255 29.20 3.15 19.90
CA ALA A 255 28.64 3.06 18.57
C ALA A 255 29.74 3.32 17.54
N LEU A 256 29.80 2.47 16.52
CA LEU A 256 30.69 2.55 15.36
C LEU A 256 29.85 2.85 14.13
N GLU A 257 30.17 3.95 13.43
CA GLU A 257 29.55 4.32 12.16
C GLU A 257 30.50 3.99 11.00
N PHE A 258 30.00 3.21 10.04
CA PHE A 258 30.74 2.79 8.86
C PHE A 258 30.15 3.43 7.60
N ASN A 259 31.02 3.89 6.71
CA ASN A 259 30.67 4.25 5.35
C ASN A 259 31.24 3.21 4.38
N VAL A 260 30.39 2.71 3.48
CA VAL A 260 30.72 1.68 2.49
C VAL A 260 30.53 2.31 1.11
N ASP A 261 31.60 2.37 0.31
CA ASP A 261 31.62 2.88 -1.07
C ASP A 261 31.02 4.28 -1.26
N GLY A 262 31.15 5.17 -0.25
CA GLY A 262 30.55 6.50 -0.29
C GLY A 262 29.02 6.49 -0.18
N GLY A 263 28.41 5.34 0.12
CA GLY A 263 26.98 5.17 0.27
C GLY A 263 26.42 5.93 1.47
N SER A 264 25.15 6.34 1.38
CA SER A 264 24.41 7.00 2.45
C SER A 264 23.06 6.29 2.66
N PRO A 265 22.61 6.07 3.92
CA PRO A 265 23.24 6.48 5.18
C PRO A 265 24.36 5.56 5.66
N ASN A 266 25.18 6.03 6.61
CA ASN A 266 26.20 5.22 7.29
C ASN A 266 25.56 4.11 8.15
N PHE A 267 26.27 3.00 8.31
CA PHE A 267 25.84 1.88 9.16
C PHE A 267 26.31 2.08 10.58
N THR A 268 25.39 2.11 11.54
CA THR A 268 25.75 2.11 12.96
C THR A 268 25.68 0.70 13.54
N ARG A 269 26.72 0.29 14.27
CA ARG A 269 26.72 -0.91 15.11
C ARG A 269 27.20 -0.57 16.51
N THR A 270 26.57 -1.21 17.50
CA THR A 270 26.91 -1.00 18.90
C THR A 270 27.76 -2.14 19.44
N ILE A 271 28.67 -1.79 20.33
CA ILE A 271 29.55 -2.70 21.07
C ILE A 271 29.38 -2.37 22.54
N SER A 272 29.04 -3.37 23.34
CA SER A 272 28.93 -3.22 24.80
C SER A 272 30.12 -3.90 25.48
N ILE A 273 30.69 -3.24 26.48
CA ILE A 273 31.72 -3.86 27.32
C ILE A 273 31.07 -4.91 28.23
N GLY A 274 31.66 -6.10 28.31
CA GLY A 274 31.34 -7.13 29.30
C GLY A 274 32.23 -7.04 30.54
N ASN A 275 31.67 -7.41 31.68
CA ASN A 275 32.38 -7.50 32.96
C ASN A 275 33.19 -8.80 33.04
N VAL A 276 34.40 -8.72 33.57
CA VAL A 276 35.19 -9.91 33.96
C VAL A 276 35.29 -9.91 35.48
N ALA A 277 34.94 -11.03 36.12
CA ALA A 277 34.98 -11.10 37.57
C ALA A 277 36.45 -11.00 38.07
N PRO A 278 36.73 -10.18 39.09
CA PRO A 278 38.08 -10.10 39.65
C PRO A 278 38.45 -11.47 40.23
N SER A 279 39.73 -11.85 40.07
CA SER A 279 40.23 -13.13 40.59
C SER A 279 41.49 -12.94 41.42
N ILE A 280 41.58 -13.71 42.50
CA ILE A 280 42.78 -13.82 43.32
C ILE A 280 43.63 -14.92 42.72
N THR A 281 44.85 -14.59 42.29
CA THR A 281 45.72 -15.51 41.54
C THR A 281 46.72 -16.24 42.42
N ASN A 282 46.93 -15.78 43.65
CA ASN A 282 47.77 -16.48 44.62
C ASN A 282 46.94 -17.26 45.65
N THR A 283 47.43 -18.42 46.06
CA THR A 283 46.86 -19.14 47.20
C THR A 283 47.17 -18.37 48.48
N PRO A 284 46.16 -17.91 49.24
CA PRO A 284 46.42 -17.24 50.51
C PRO A 284 47.03 -18.24 51.51
N THR A 285 48.13 -17.86 52.15
CA THR A 285 48.75 -18.67 53.20
C THR A 285 47.95 -18.58 54.48
N THR A 286 47.86 -19.70 55.21
CA THR A 286 47.14 -19.73 56.49
C THR A 286 47.87 -18.86 57.51
N ILE A 287 47.17 -17.88 58.09
CA ILE A 287 47.76 -17.00 59.10
C ILE A 287 47.73 -17.71 60.45
N ALA A 288 48.87 -18.25 60.87
CA ALA A 288 49.08 -18.74 62.23
C ALA A 288 49.94 -17.74 63.01
N ALA A 289 49.41 -17.15 64.07
CA ALA A 289 50.13 -16.20 64.93
C ALA A 289 49.88 -16.51 66.41
N THR A 290 50.93 -16.41 67.22
CA THR A 290 50.84 -16.54 68.68
C THR A 290 50.75 -15.13 69.30
N LYS A 291 50.10 -15.00 70.47
CA LYS A 291 49.96 -13.70 71.17
C LYS A 291 51.33 -13.06 71.41
N GLY A 292 51.54 -11.87 70.82
CA GLY A 292 52.80 -11.11 70.92
C GLY A 292 53.75 -11.24 69.71
N GLN A 293 53.42 -12.08 68.72
CA GLN A 293 54.22 -12.24 67.51
C GLN A 293 53.83 -11.22 66.43
N VAL A 294 54.82 -10.57 65.83
CA VAL A 294 54.64 -9.72 64.64
C VAL A 294 54.91 -10.56 63.40
N ASN A 295 53.87 -10.82 62.60
CA ASN A 295 53.99 -11.50 61.31
C ASN A 295 53.79 -10.51 60.17
N ILE A 296 54.67 -10.57 59.16
CA ILE A 296 54.46 -9.88 57.89
C ILE A 296 53.59 -10.78 57.03
N LEU A 297 52.39 -10.30 56.70
CA LEU A 297 51.46 -11.03 55.85
C LEU A 297 51.98 -11.05 54.41
N ALA A 298 51.88 -12.20 53.75
CA ALA A 298 52.17 -12.30 52.33
C ALA A 298 51.14 -11.44 51.56
N PRO A 299 51.58 -10.61 50.59
CA PRO A 299 50.66 -9.83 49.78
C PRO A 299 49.76 -10.77 48.97
N ILE A 300 48.47 -10.42 48.90
CA ILE A 300 47.51 -11.07 47.99
C ILE A 300 47.61 -10.35 46.66
N THR A 301 47.87 -11.11 45.59
CA THR A 301 47.84 -10.63 44.21
C THR A 301 46.49 -10.96 43.61
N GLY A 302 45.73 -9.92 43.28
CA GLY A 302 44.54 -10.02 42.45
C GLY A 302 44.81 -9.45 41.07
N VAL A 303 44.16 -10.01 40.06
CA VAL A 303 43.95 -9.32 38.80
C VAL A 303 42.54 -8.75 38.83
N ASN A 304 42.43 -7.45 38.49
CA ASN A 304 41.14 -6.92 38.08
C ASN A 304 40.72 -7.67 36.81
N GLY A 305 39.41 -7.84 36.64
CA GLY A 305 38.87 -8.30 35.37
C GLY A 305 39.33 -7.45 34.20
#